data_AF-A0A1L9RY21-F1
#
_entry.id   AF-A0A1L9RY21-F1
#
_cell.length_a   1.000
_cell.length_b   1.000
_cell.length_c   1.000
_cell.angle_alpha   90.00
_cell.angle_beta   90.00
_cell.angle_gamma   90.00
#
_symmetry.space_group_name_H-M   'P 1'
#
loop_
_entity.id
_entity.type
_entity.pdbx_description
1 polymer ?
#
loop_
_entity_poly.entity_id
_entity_poly.type
_entity_poly.pdbx_seq_one_letter_code
_entity_poly.pdbx_strand_id
1 'polypeptide(L)'
;MTVTVINSHAEFKQIINSGKPVLAHKPENSHVGFYKVNVDEQDQISKEVGIKALPTFIIFHNGVKAGEDVGRSPYELEQLVKRAAAL
;
A
#
# COMPACT_ATOMS: atom_id res chain seq x y z
N MET A 1 -4.18 14.35 -5.44
CA MET A 1 -3.71 13.07 -4.87
C MET A 1 -3.23 12.23 -6.03
N THR A 2 -1.92 11.97 -6.14
CA THR A 2 -1.38 11.17 -7.24
C THR A 2 -1.27 9.74 -6.74
N VAL A 3 -2.28 8.93 -7.05
CA VAL A 3 -2.20 7.49 -6.82
C VAL A 3 -1.38 6.93 -7.97
N THR A 4 -0.20 6.40 -7.68
CA THR A 4 0.59 5.70 -8.70
C THR A 4 0.03 4.30 -8.87
N VAL A 5 -0.35 3.98 -10.09
CA VAL A 5 -0.74 2.62 -10.45
C VAL A 5 0.54 1.82 -10.70
N ILE A 6 0.69 0.71 -9.99
CA ILE A 6 1.80 -0.22 -10.19
C ILE A 6 1.38 -1.19 -11.29
N ASN A 7 2.13 -1.19 -12.39
CA ASN A 7 1.81 -1.99 -13.58
C ASN A 7 2.73 -3.21 -13.72
N SER A 8 3.68 -3.40 -12.81
CA SER A 8 4.58 -4.54 -12.84
C SER A 8 5.02 -5.01 -11.46
N HIS A 9 5.30 -6.31 -11.37
CA HIS A 9 5.88 -6.93 -10.19
C HIS A 9 7.26 -6.34 -9.80
N ALA A 10 8.06 -5.92 -10.81
CA ALA A 10 9.35 -5.30 -10.59
C ALA A 10 9.22 -3.92 -9.92
N GLU A 11 8.27 -3.09 -10.37
CA GLU A 11 7.94 -1.80 -9.73
C GLU A 11 7.49 -2.02 -8.29
N PHE A 12 6.61 -3.00 -8.04
CA PHE A 12 6.17 -3.35 -6.69
C PHE A 12 7.35 -3.69 -5.79
N LYS A 13 8.24 -4.59 -6.23
CA LYS A 13 9.44 -4.99 -5.47
C LYS A 13 10.39 -3.82 -5.24
N GLN A 14 10.55 -2.95 -6.21
CA GLN A 14 11.39 -1.77 -6.05
C GLN A 14 10.78 -0.80 -5.02
N ILE A 15 9.47 -0.56 -5.06
CA ILE A 15 8.78 0.36 -4.16
C ILE A 15 8.87 -0.14 -2.71
N ILE A 16 8.52 -1.40 -2.46
CA ILE A 16 8.56 -1.96 -1.10
C ILE A 16 9.99 -1.94 -0.53
N ASN A 17 11.01 -2.28 -1.34
CA ASN A 17 12.39 -2.38 -0.88
C ASN A 17 13.12 -1.02 -0.83
N SER A 18 12.66 -0.04 -1.61
CA SER A 18 13.36 1.25 -1.72
C SER A 18 13.13 2.15 -0.51
N GLY A 19 12.19 1.83 0.39
CA GLY A 19 11.88 2.65 1.57
C GLY A 19 11.55 4.12 1.22
N LYS A 20 11.20 4.41 -0.04
CA LYS A 20 11.02 5.78 -0.51
C LYS A 20 9.60 6.24 -0.18
N PRO A 21 9.44 7.30 0.63
CA PRO A 21 8.14 7.91 0.86
C PRO A 21 7.64 8.59 -0.41
N VAL A 22 6.35 8.44 -0.74
CA VAL A 22 5.75 9.08 -1.92
C VAL A 22 4.48 9.86 -1.53
N LEU A 23 4.71 11.03 -0.93
CA LEU A 23 3.83 12.20 -0.79
C LEU A 23 2.31 11.97 -0.65
N ALA A 24 1.82 12.10 0.58
CA ALA A 24 0.46 12.56 0.85
C ALA A 24 0.49 14.02 1.35
N HIS A 25 -0.26 14.89 0.68
CA HIS A 25 -0.34 16.33 0.95
C HIS A 25 -1.18 16.61 2.21
N LYS A 26 -0.63 16.25 3.37
CA LYS A 26 -0.89 16.86 4.68
C LYS A 26 0.48 16.97 5.38
N PRO A 27 0.80 18.10 6.03
CA PRO A 27 2.09 18.26 6.73
C PRO A 27 2.33 17.18 7.79
N GLU A 28 1.26 16.52 8.25
CA GLU A 28 1.26 15.49 9.29
C GLU A 28 1.60 14.07 8.77
N ASN A 29 1.45 13.79 7.46
CA ASN A 29 1.57 12.44 6.86
C ASN A 29 2.43 12.41 5.58
N SER A 30 3.40 13.33 5.43
CA SER A 30 4.12 13.56 4.18
C SER A 30 4.97 12.39 3.68
N HIS A 31 5.17 11.35 4.48
CA HIS A 31 5.96 10.16 4.13
C HIS A 31 5.15 8.93 3.68
N VAL A 32 3.82 8.99 3.67
CA VAL A 32 2.98 7.85 3.23
C VAL A 32 2.65 7.95 1.75
N GLY A 33 2.97 6.90 0.97
CA GLY A 33 2.60 6.79 -0.43
C GLY A 33 1.44 5.85 -0.70
N PHE A 34 0.53 6.27 -1.59
CA PHE A 34 -0.64 5.49 -1.99
C PHE A 34 -0.43 4.90 -3.38
N TYR A 35 -0.48 3.57 -3.44
CA TYR A 35 -0.34 2.81 -4.68
C TYR A 35 -1.57 1.97 -4.94
N LYS A 36 -1.95 1.89 -6.20
CA LYS A 36 -2.99 0.97 -6.65
C LYS A 36 -2.35 -0.16 -7.43
N VAL A 37 -2.60 -1.39 -7.02
CA VAL A 37 -2.22 -2.59 -7.76
C VAL A 37 -3.49 -3.18 -8.36
N ASN A 38 -3.47 -3.43 -9.67
CA ASN A 38 -4.55 -4.18 -10.31
C ASN A 38 -4.28 -5.68 -10.16
N VAL A 39 -5.06 -6.37 -9.33
CA VAL A 39 -4.83 -7.80 -9.07
C VAL A 39 -5.18 -8.70 -10.26
N ASP A 40 -6.03 -8.24 -11.19
CA ASP A 40 -6.39 -8.99 -12.39
C ASP A 40 -5.22 -9.04 -13.38
N GLU A 41 -4.44 -7.96 -13.45
CA GLU A 41 -3.23 -7.87 -14.28
C GLU A 41 -1.97 -8.37 -13.55
N GLN A 42 -2.00 -8.41 -12.22
CA GLN A 42 -0.84 -8.70 -11.37
C GLN A 42 -1.07 -9.90 -10.44
N ASP A 43 -1.45 -11.03 -11.01
CA ASP A 43 -1.67 -12.31 -10.30
C ASP A 43 -0.47 -12.76 -9.46
N GLN A 44 0.76 -12.45 -9.89
CA GLN A 44 1.96 -12.77 -9.12
C GLN A 44 2.07 -11.95 -7.82
N ILE A 45 1.74 -10.65 -7.87
CA ILE A 45 1.73 -9.79 -6.68
C ILE A 45 0.61 -10.23 -5.73
N SER A 46 -0.59 -10.49 -6.26
CA SER A 46 -1.73 -10.89 -5.42
C SER A 46 -1.46 -12.21 -4.69
N LYS A 47 -0.81 -13.18 -5.34
CA LYS A 47 -0.37 -14.44 -4.75
C LYS A 47 0.75 -14.26 -3.72
N GLU A 48 1.78 -13.47 -4.03
CA GLU A 48 2.92 -13.24 -3.12
C GLU A 48 2.48 -12.53 -1.84
N VAL A 49 1.56 -11.57 -1.96
CA VAL A 49 1.07 -10.78 -0.83
C VAL A 49 -0.09 -11.48 -0.11
N GLY A 50 -0.72 -12.47 -0.74
CA GLY A 50 -1.79 -13.28 -0.17
C GLY A 50 -3.17 -12.62 -0.18
N ILE A 51 -3.50 -11.88 -1.24
CA ILE A 51 -4.81 -11.22 -1.38
C ILE A 51 -5.91 -12.27 -1.52
N LYS A 52 -6.85 -12.29 -0.56
CA LYS A 52 -7.98 -13.25 -0.54
C LYS A 52 -9.35 -12.58 -0.75
N ALA A 53 -9.44 -11.28 -0.54
CA ALA A 53 -10.66 -10.50 -0.65
C ALA A 53 -10.37 -9.15 -1.30
N LEU A 54 -11.33 -8.59 -2.01
CA LEU A 54 -11.24 -7.24 -2.57
C LEU A 54 -12.37 -6.37 -2.01
N PRO A 55 -12.12 -5.09 -1.68
CA PRO A 55 -10.81 -4.42 -1.67
C PRO A 55 -9.92 -4.86 -0.50
N THR A 56 -8.59 -4.88 -0.69
CA THR A 56 -7.61 -5.10 0.40
C THR A 56 -6.56 -3.98 0.35
N PHE A 57 -6.24 -3.43 1.51
CA PHE A 57 -5.26 -2.38 1.74
C PHE A 57 -4.12 -2.93 2.57
N ILE A 58 -2.88 -2.64 2.19
CA ILE A 58 -1.70 -3.22 2.84
C ILE A 58 -0.67 -2.12 3.04
N ILE A 59 -0.11 -2.07 4.25
CA ILE A 59 1.00 -1.19 4.59
C ILE A 59 2.29 -1.97 4.37
N PHE A 60 3.19 -1.37 3.58
CA PHE A 60 4.57 -1.81 3.47
C PHE A 60 5.49 -0.74 4.05
N HIS A 61 6.41 -1.15 4.92
CA HIS A 61 7.43 -0.30 5.51
C HIS A 61 8.77 -1.05 5.47
N ASN A 62 9.80 -0.44 4.86
CA ASN A 62 11.14 -1.05 4.68
C ASN A 62 11.14 -2.49 4.12
N GLY A 63 10.33 -2.74 3.09
CA GLY A 63 10.22 -4.05 2.44
C GLY A 63 9.39 -5.07 3.20
N VAL A 64 8.87 -4.71 4.38
CA VAL A 64 8.11 -5.60 5.26
C VAL A 64 6.64 -5.17 5.32
N LYS A 65 5.74 -6.15 5.28
CA LYS A 65 4.31 -5.95 5.50
C LYS A 65 4.07 -5.55 6.96
N ALA A 66 3.70 -4.30 7.19
CA ALA A 66 3.48 -3.73 8.52
C ALA A 66 2.01 -3.85 8.98
N GLY A 67 1.08 -4.07 8.05
CA GLY A 67 -0.33 -4.27 8.35
C GLY A 67 -1.16 -4.53 7.11
N GLU A 68 -2.34 -5.08 7.30
CA GLU A 68 -3.36 -5.25 6.26
C GLU A 68 -4.75 -4.93 6.80
N ASP A 69 -5.61 -4.42 5.94
CA ASP A 69 -7.04 -4.29 6.18
C ASP A 69 -7.81 -4.71 4.92
N VAL A 70 -8.93 -5.38 5.11
CA VAL A 70 -9.79 -5.86 4.02
C VAL A 70 -10.86 -4.83 3.62
N GLY A 71 -10.64 -3.56 3.94
CA GLY A 71 -11.49 -2.45 3.52
C GLY A 71 -12.93 -2.56 4.01
N ARG A 72 -13.15 -3.19 5.17
CA ARG A 72 -14.48 -3.48 5.71
C ARG A 72 -15.22 -2.22 6.18
N SER A 73 -14.49 -1.15 6.51
CA SER A 73 -15.05 0.11 6.98
C SER A 73 -14.11 1.28 6.71
N PRO A 74 -14.62 2.48 6.38
CA PRO A 74 -13.82 3.70 6.28
C PRO A 74 -13.01 4.01 7.55
N TYR A 75 -13.54 3.65 8.72
CA TYR A 75 -12.86 3.85 10.00
C TYR A 75 -11.56 3.05 10.12
N GLU A 76 -11.60 1.76 9.77
CA GLU A 76 -10.42 0.89 9.79
C GLU A 76 -9.36 1.36 8.79
N LEU A 77 -9.80 1.83 7.62
CA LEU A 77 -8.91 2.41 6.61
C LEU A 77 -8.20 3.67 7.14
N GLU A 78 -8.93 4.58 7.81
CA GLU A 78 -8.31 5.76 8.43
C GLU A 78 -7.30 5.38 9.53
N GLN A 79 -7.60 4.36 10.34
CA GLN A 79 -6.67 3.84 11.35
C GLN A 79 -5.42 3.24 10.71
N LEU A 80 -5.59 2.50 9.61
CA LEU A 80 -4.48 1.93 8.85
C LEU A 80 -3.57 3.03 8.29
N VAL A 81 -4.15 4.07 7.70
CA VAL A 81 -3.39 5.23 7.19
C VAL A 81 -2.66 5.97 8.31
N LYS A 82 -3.29 6.17 9.48
CA LYS A 82 -2.64 6.77 10.65
C LYS A 82 -1.47 5.93 11.16
N ARG A 83 -1.61 4.60 11.18
CA ARG A 83 -0.50 3.69 11.52
C ARG A 83 0.64 3.80 10.51
N ALA A 84 0.32 3.80 9.21
CA ALA A 84 1.33 3.96 8.17
C ALA A 84 2.10 5.29 8.31
N ALA A 85 1.43 6.37 8.72
CA ALA A 85 2.05 7.66 8.98
C ALA A 85 2.86 7.72 10.29
N ALA A 86 2.72 6.74 11.18
CA ALA A 86 3.46 6.68 12.44
C ALA A 86 4.68 5.73 12.40
N LEU A 87 4.86 4.98 11.31
CA LEU A 87 6.01 4.09 11.05
C LEU A 87 7.14 4.86 10.37
#